data_AF-A0A8J6DKB8-F1
#
_entry.id   AF-A0A8J6DKB8-F1
#
_cell.length_a   1.000
_cell.length_b   1.000
_cell.length_c   1.000
_cell.angle_alpha   90.00
_cell.angle_beta   90.00
_cell.angle_gamma   90.00
#
_symmetry.space_group_name_H-M   'P 1'
#
loop_
_entity.id
_entity.type
_entity.pdbx_description
1 polymer ?
#
loop_
_entity_poly.entity_id
_entity_poly.type
_entity_poly.pdbx_seq_one_letter_code
_entity_poly.pdbx_strand_id
1 'polypeptide(L)'
;MGGPAPSVPLENPREGGPAASRFPRVLRLRGLWPPRPSSMTVKKIAIFGATGRTGLTTLAQAVQAGMSWGGWAMAGLRLFGALSALVWGNAEDKVGGRSGRRYEIQFYVSSESKKWPWGSQGLWRQAETPGHIGNAAVVVLLLVLLLVVAVSCTVGRTSPVRLGVPAQKPTDLPLCPFWTTGYEVTVLVRDASRLPAEGPQPAHVVVGDVRQAADVDKTVAGQDAVIVLLGTGTDLSPTTVMSEGARNIVAAMKAHGVDKVVACTSAFLLWDPAKVPPRLQDVTDDHIRMHKVLQESGLKYVAVMPPHIGDQPLTGAYTVTLDGRGPSRVISKHDLGNFMLRCLTTDEYDGHSTYPSHQYE
;
A
#
# COMPACT_ATOMS: atom_id res chain seq x y z
N MET A 1 -27.80 -14.85 -84.91
CA MET A 1 -26.66 -13.97 -85.23
C MET A 1 -25.82 -13.88 -83.95
N GLY A 2 -24.50 -14.02 -83.92
CA GLY A 2 -23.50 -14.42 -84.91
C GLY A 2 -22.15 -14.47 -84.18
N GLY A 3 -21.33 -15.50 -84.39
CA GLY A 3 -20.05 -15.69 -83.69
C GLY A 3 -18.92 -14.76 -84.19
N PRO A 4 -17.63 -14.98 -83.82
CA PRO A 4 -17.07 -16.30 -83.47
C PRO A 4 -16.14 -16.37 -82.24
N ALA A 5 -15.80 -17.61 -81.84
CA ALA A 5 -14.60 -17.98 -81.06
C ALA A 5 -13.40 -18.21 -82.04
N PRO A 6 -12.17 -18.65 -81.67
CA PRO A 6 -11.79 -19.69 -80.68
C PRO A 6 -10.73 -19.15 -79.68
N SER A 7 -9.79 -19.88 -79.03
CA SER A 7 -9.32 -21.28 -79.06
C SER A 7 -8.58 -21.66 -77.76
N VAL A 8 -8.42 -22.96 -77.50
CA VAL A 8 -7.45 -23.55 -76.57
C VAL A 8 -6.55 -24.50 -77.36
N PRO A 9 -5.29 -24.73 -76.95
CA PRO A 9 -4.71 -26.07 -77.06
C PRO A 9 -4.11 -26.60 -75.75
N LEU A 10 -4.11 -27.93 -75.63
CA LEU A 10 -3.52 -28.74 -74.57
C LEU A 10 -2.05 -29.07 -74.92
N GLU A 11 -1.17 -29.26 -73.93
CA GLU A 11 -0.50 -30.55 -73.62
C GLU A 11 0.55 -30.48 -72.49
N ASN A 12 0.70 -31.62 -71.81
CA ASN A 12 1.77 -32.03 -70.86
C ASN A 12 2.81 -32.90 -71.67
N PRO A 13 3.97 -33.43 -71.19
CA PRO A 13 4.23 -33.95 -69.82
C PRO A 13 5.72 -34.04 -69.29
N ARG A 14 5.90 -34.60 -68.06
CA ARG A 14 7.13 -35.26 -67.49
C ARG A 14 8.36 -34.33 -67.23
N GLU A 15 9.29 -34.60 -66.31
CA GLU A 15 9.77 -35.79 -65.57
C GLU A 15 9.86 -35.48 -64.03
N GLY A 16 10.13 -36.35 -63.06
CA GLY A 16 10.38 -37.80 -62.97
C GLY A 16 11.12 -38.16 -61.65
N GLY A 17 10.78 -39.26 -60.96
CA GLY A 17 11.59 -39.83 -59.86
C GLY A 17 11.00 -39.76 -58.43
N PRO A 18 11.41 -40.65 -57.48
CA PRO A 18 10.46 -41.22 -56.52
C PRO A 18 10.78 -41.09 -55.00
N ALA A 19 9.70 -41.20 -54.22
CA ALA A 19 9.54 -41.81 -52.89
C ALA A 19 10.68 -41.75 -51.83
N ALA A 20 10.41 -41.04 -50.72
CA ALA A 20 10.93 -41.40 -49.38
C ALA A 20 9.93 -41.04 -48.25
N SER A 21 9.49 -42.07 -47.53
CA SER A 21 8.96 -42.11 -46.15
C SER A 21 8.31 -40.86 -45.51
N ARG A 22 7.02 -41.02 -45.16
CA ARG A 22 6.37 -40.28 -44.06
C ARG A 22 7.16 -40.43 -42.75
N PHE A 23 7.54 -39.33 -42.14
CA PHE A 23 7.66 -39.17 -40.68
C PHE A 23 6.71 -38.06 -40.23
N PRO A 24 6.10 -38.15 -39.02
CA PRO A 24 5.08 -37.19 -38.61
C PRO A 24 5.67 -35.79 -38.41
N ARG A 25 4.94 -34.76 -38.87
CA ARG A 25 5.29 -33.36 -38.60
C ARG A 25 5.35 -33.12 -37.10
N VAL A 26 6.54 -32.86 -36.56
CA VAL A 26 6.69 -32.28 -35.22
C VAL A 26 6.06 -30.89 -35.26
N LEU A 27 4.89 -30.76 -34.65
CA LEU A 27 4.20 -29.49 -34.50
C LEU A 27 5.00 -28.63 -33.52
N ARG A 28 5.89 -27.76 -34.03
CA ARG A 28 6.54 -26.74 -33.19
C ARG A 28 5.48 -25.76 -32.71
N LEU A 29 4.97 -26.00 -31.50
CA LEU A 29 4.23 -25.00 -30.74
C LEU A 29 5.13 -23.77 -30.56
N ARG A 30 4.89 -22.72 -31.35
CA ARG A 30 5.37 -21.38 -31.01
C ARG A 30 4.78 -21.04 -29.65
N GLY A 31 5.64 -20.70 -28.69
CA GLY A 31 5.24 -20.63 -27.29
C GLY A 31 4.07 -19.68 -27.06
N LEU A 32 3.01 -20.19 -26.43
CA LEU A 32 2.14 -19.36 -25.61
C LEU A 32 2.94 -18.95 -24.36
N TRP A 33 3.81 -17.95 -24.53
CA TRP A 33 4.16 -17.12 -23.39
C TRP A 33 2.95 -16.21 -23.15
N PRO A 34 2.32 -16.20 -21.96
CA PRO A 34 1.29 -15.21 -21.66
C PRO A 34 1.91 -13.81 -21.83
N PRO A 35 1.15 -12.79 -22.29
CA PRO A 35 1.70 -11.44 -22.36
C PRO A 35 2.32 -11.08 -21.01
N ARG A 36 3.58 -10.60 -21.04
CA ARG A 36 4.25 -10.15 -19.80
C ARG A 36 3.31 -9.14 -19.12
N PRO A 37 2.99 -9.29 -17.82
CA PRO A 37 2.14 -8.32 -17.15
C PRO A 37 2.80 -6.95 -17.29
N SER A 38 2.14 -6.03 -17.99
CA SER A 38 2.60 -4.67 -18.25
C SER A 38 2.44 -3.76 -17.02
N SER A 39 2.54 -4.36 -15.82
CA SER A 39 2.57 -3.67 -14.55
C SER A 39 3.91 -2.93 -14.45
N MET A 40 3.92 -1.68 -14.89
CA MET A 40 4.86 -0.72 -14.31
C MET A 40 4.60 -0.74 -12.81
N THR A 41 5.59 -1.19 -12.04
CA THR A 41 5.48 -1.23 -10.59
C THR A 41 5.52 0.20 -10.09
N VAL A 42 4.35 0.78 -9.79
CA VAL A 42 4.23 2.13 -9.22
C VAL A 42 5.10 2.20 -7.97
N LYS A 43 6.08 3.12 -7.98
CA LYS A 43 7.03 3.35 -6.89
C LYS A 43 7.05 4.81 -6.47
N LYS A 44 7.01 5.75 -7.41
CA LYS A 44 6.98 7.19 -7.14
C LYS A 44 5.55 7.70 -7.23
N ILE A 45 5.06 8.35 -6.18
CA ILE A 45 3.70 8.91 -6.17
C ILE A 45 3.65 10.34 -5.65
N ALA A 46 2.82 11.17 -6.29
CA ALA A 46 2.40 12.44 -5.72
C ALA A 46 1.10 12.27 -4.90
N ILE A 47 1.05 12.82 -3.69
CA ILE A 47 -0.18 12.92 -2.89
C ILE A 47 -0.58 14.40 -2.73
N PHE A 48 -1.72 14.76 -3.31
CA PHE A 48 -2.36 16.06 -3.11
C PHE A 48 -3.35 15.99 -1.94
N GLY A 49 -3.32 16.99 -1.05
CA GLY A 49 -4.17 16.99 0.15
C GLY A 49 -3.59 16.21 1.35
N ALA A 50 -2.29 15.94 1.36
CA ALA A 50 -1.59 15.15 2.38
C ALA A 50 -1.71 15.67 3.83
N THR A 51 -2.15 16.91 4.07
CA THR A 51 -2.36 17.50 5.41
C THR A 51 -3.82 17.46 5.90
N GLY A 52 -4.71 16.77 5.17
CA GLY A 52 -6.06 16.42 5.62
C GLY A 52 -6.09 15.13 6.47
N ARG A 53 -7.21 14.85 7.16
CA ARG A 53 -7.36 13.67 8.03
C ARG A 53 -7.02 12.35 7.32
N THR A 54 -7.60 12.12 6.14
CA THR A 54 -7.31 10.96 5.28
C THR A 54 -5.93 11.08 4.63
N GLY A 55 -5.52 12.28 4.23
CA GLY A 55 -4.23 12.56 3.61
C GLY A 55 -3.05 12.12 4.47
N LEU A 56 -3.03 12.53 5.74
CA LEU A 56 -1.98 12.17 6.70
C LEU A 56 -1.89 10.65 6.93
N THR A 57 -3.05 9.99 7.00
CA THR A 57 -3.11 8.53 7.16
C THR A 57 -2.63 7.80 5.92
N THR A 58 -3.02 8.28 4.73
CA THR A 58 -2.60 7.69 3.44
C THR A 58 -1.10 7.88 3.21
N LEU A 59 -0.55 9.07 3.52
CA LEU A 59 0.89 9.34 3.51
C LEU A 59 1.65 8.38 4.42
N ALA A 60 1.23 8.25 5.68
CA ALA A 60 1.88 7.34 6.63
C ALA A 60 1.87 5.89 6.13
N GLN A 61 0.74 5.41 5.60
CA GLN A 61 0.60 4.08 5.01
C GLN A 61 1.45 3.90 3.73
N ALA A 62 1.55 4.92 2.88
CA ALA A 62 2.31 4.85 1.63
C ALA A 62 3.82 4.68 1.87
N VAL A 63 4.36 5.46 2.83
CA VAL A 63 5.76 5.33 3.25
C VAL A 63 5.98 4.00 3.99
N GLN A 64 5.05 3.60 4.87
CA GLN A 64 5.13 2.33 5.62
C GLN A 64 4.92 1.08 4.77
N ALA A 65 4.34 1.16 3.58
CA ALA A 65 4.21 0.02 2.66
C ALA A 65 5.57 -0.62 2.33
N GLY A 66 6.66 0.13 2.47
CA GLY A 66 8.05 -0.34 2.34
C GLY A 66 8.70 -0.92 3.58
N MET A 67 8.03 -0.85 4.73
CA MET A 67 8.59 -1.20 6.04
C MET A 67 8.12 -2.59 6.51
N SER A 68 7.62 -3.43 5.60
CA SER A 68 7.20 -4.80 5.92
C SER A 68 8.37 -5.66 6.42
N TRP A 69 8.14 -6.40 7.50
CA TRP A 69 8.95 -7.47 8.14
C TRP A 69 10.48 -7.37 8.12
N GLY A 70 11.18 -7.26 6.99
CA GLY A 70 12.63 -7.04 6.94
C GLY A 70 13.05 -5.75 7.66
N GLY A 71 12.27 -4.68 7.55
CA GLY A 71 12.51 -3.43 8.29
C GLY A 71 12.39 -3.61 9.81
N TRP A 72 11.34 -4.28 10.27
CA TRP A 72 11.14 -4.60 11.69
C TRP A 72 12.15 -5.63 12.22
N ALA A 73 12.54 -6.61 11.41
CA ALA A 73 13.58 -7.58 11.76
C ALA A 73 14.94 -6.89 11.92
N MET A 74 15.31 -5.97 11.01
CA MET A 74 16.55 -5.19 11.11
C MET A 74 16.51 -4.16 12.25
N ALA A 75 15.36 -3.55 12.55
CA ALA A 75 15.18 -2.72 13.73
C ALA A 75 15.31 -3.54 15.02
N GLY A 76 14.71 -4.72 15.07
CA GLY A 76 14.86 -5.69 16.15
C GLY A 76 16.31 -6.18 16.31
N LEU A 77 17.02 -6.42 15.21
CA LEU A 77 18.44 -6.80 15.21
C LEU A 77 19.34 -5.66 15.70
N ARG A 78 19.01 -4.40 15.38
CA ARG A 78 19.69 -3.21 15.92
C ARG A 78 19.43 -3.01 17.42
N LEU A 79 18.19 -3.23 17.88
CA LEU A 79 17.86 -3.24 19.31
C LEU A 79 18.60 -4.36 20.05
N PHE A 80 18.62 -5.57 19.49
CA PHE A 80 19.36 -6.72 20.03
C PHE A 80 20.87 -6.42 20.08
N GLY A 81 21.43 -5.83 19.02
CA GLY A 81 22.81 -5.34 18.98
C GLY A 81 23.10 -4.34 20.09
N ALA A 82 22.27 -3.31 20.26
CA ALA A 82 22.43 -2.31 21.31
C ALA A 82 22.31 -2.90 22.73
N LEU A 83 21.36 -3.80 22.96
CA LEU A 83 21.21 -4.52 24.23
C LEU A 83 22.41 -5.45 24.52
N SER A 84 22.90 -6.18 23.52
CA SER A 84 24.08 -7.04 23.66
C SER A 84 25.37 -6.22 23.89
N ALA A 85 25.52 -5.06 23.25
CA ALA A 85 26.62 -4.13 23.52
C ALA A 85 26.54 -3.53 24.94
N LEU A 86 25.34 -3.25 25.45
CA LEU A 86 25.16 -2.77 26.83
C LEU A 86 25.52 -3.86 27.87
N VAL A 87 25.21 -5.12 27.58
CA VAL A 87 25.56 -6.28 28.42
C VAL A 87 27.05 -6.61 28.34
N TRP A 88 27.66 -6.52 27.16
CA TRP A 88 29.07 -6.89 26.93
C TRP A 88 30.06 -5.78 27.28
N GLY A 89 29.73 -4.50 27.05
CA GLY A 89 30.54 -3.38 27.51
C GLY A 89 30.71 -3.35 29.04
N ASN A 90 29.65 -3.73 29.77
CA ASN A 90 29.72 -3.95 31.23
C ASN A 90 30.51 -5.20 31.66
N ALA A 91 30.92 -6.05 30.72
CA ALA A 91 31.74 -7.24 30.96
C ALA A 91 33.22 -6.98 30.66
N GLU A 92 33.55 -6.22 29.61
CA GLU A 92 34.95 -5.92 29.25
C GLU A 92 35.65 -5.01 30.28
N ASP A 93 34.93 -4.07 30.89
CA ASP A 93 35.39 -3.27 32.05
C ASP A 93 35.74 -4.12 33.30
N LYS A 94 35.50 -5.45 33.27
CA LYS A 94 35.77 -6.37 34.39
C LYS A 94 36.88 -7.39 34.14
N VAL A 95 37.54 -7.39 32.99
CA VAL A 95 38.63 -8.35 32.69
C VAL A 95 40.03 -7.76 33.00
N GLY A 96 40.13 -6.45 33.25
CA GLY A 96 41.37 -5.76 33.57
C GLY A 96 41.68 -5.58 35.06
N GLY A 97 42.12 -6.63 35.76
CA GLY A 97 42.91 -6.48 37.00
C GLY A 97 42.43 -7.22 38.25
N ARG A 98 43.38 -7.88 38.94
CA ARG A 98 43.16 -8.56 40.23
C ARG A 98 42.98 -7.54 41.36
N SER A 99 41.80 -7.47 41.98
CA SER A 99 41.68 -7.41 43.44
C SER A 99 40.27 -7.78 43.90
N GLY A 100 40.15 -8.45 45.04
CA GLY A 100 38.84 -8.86 45.57
C GLY A 100 38.06 -7.70 46.18
N ARG A 101 36.97 -7.29 45.54
CA ARG A 101 35.84 -6.59 46.19
C ARG A 101 34.53 -7.18 45.67
N ARG A 102 33.61 -7.51 46.58
CA ARG A 102 32.21 -7.72 46.19
C ARG A 102 31.63 -6.36 45.81
N TYR A 103 31.17 -6.23 44.58
CA TYR A 103 30.36 -5.09 44.15
C TYR A 103 28.90 -5.54 44.16
N GLU A 104 28.14 -5.03 45.11
CA GLU A 104 26.69 -5.19 45.18
C GLU A 104 26.06 -4.20 44.20
N ILE A 105 25.45 -4.71 43.13
CA ILE A 105 24.79 -3.88 42.11
C ILE A 105 23.36 -3.59 42.59
N GLN A 106 23.19 -2.48 43.32
CA GLN A 106 21.85 -1.94 43.56
C GLN A 106 21.31 -1.28 42.28
N PHE A 107 20.21 -1.82 41.75
CA PHE A 107 19.47 -1.19 40.67
C PHE A 107 18.63 -0.02 41.21
N TYR A 108 19.12 1.21 41.03
CA TYR A 108 18.30 2.40 41.22
C TYR A 108 17.36 2.58 40.03
N VAL A 109 16.10 2.15 40.18
CA VAL A 109 15.02 2.55 39.26
C VAL A 109 14.62 3.98 39.62
N SER A 110 15.21 4.96 38.94
CA SER A 110 14.77 6.36 39.06
C SER A 110 13.34 6.50 38.54
N SER A 111 12.40 6.68 39.46
CA SER A 111 10.98 6.86 39.14
C SER A 111 10.61 8.33 38.96
N GLU A 112 11.30 9.04 38.04
CA GLU A 112 10.81 10.32 37.49
C GLU A 112 9.60 10.09 36.59
N SER A 113 8.52 9.69 37.24
CA SER A 113 7.19 9.51 36.69
C SER A 113 6.54 10.87 36.43
N LYS A 114 6.83 11.46 35.26
CA LYS A 114 5.91 12.45 34.67
C LYS A 114 4.60 11.74 34.33
N LYS A 115 3.66 11.87 35.27
CA LYS A 115 2.31 11.30 35.32
C LYS A 115 1.66 11.18 33.93
N TRP A 116 1.35 9.95 33.53
CA TRP A 116 0.28 9.67 32.58
C TRP A 116 -0.93 9.11 33.34
N PRO A 117 -2.16 9.62 33.12
CA PRO A 117 -3.29 9.32 33.99
C PRO A 117 -4.15 8.17 33.43
N TRP A 118 -3.84 6.91 33.78
CA TRP A 118 -4.84 5.84 33.90
C TRP A 118 -4.37 4.86 34.98
N GLY A 119 -5.23 4.60 35.96
CA GLY A 119 -4.84 3.88 37.17
C GLY A 119 -5.08 2.37 37.09
N SER A 120 -4.10 1.60 37.53
CA SER A 120 -4.30 0.24 38.05
C SER A 120 -3.20 -0.10 39.06
N GLN A 121 -3.42 0.23 40.33
CA GLN A 121 -2.66 -0.38 41.42
C GLN A 121 -3.13 -1.83 41.58
N GLY A 122 -2.20 -2.77 41.70
CA GLY A 122 -2.53 -4.14 42.09
C GLY A 122 -1.47 -5.15 41.67
N LEU A 123 -0.88 -5.82 42.66
CA LEU A 123 0.16 -6.85 42.55
C LEU A 123 1.48 -6.30 41.96
N TRP A 124 2.64 -6.48 42.59
CA TRP A 124 3.10 -7.66 43.31
C TRP A 124 3.75 -7.32 44.67
N ARG A 125 3.49 -8.15 45.70
CA ARG A 125 4.28 -8.15 46.94
C ARG A 125 5.44 -9.14 46.84
N GLN A 126 6.56 -8.73 47.45
CA GLN A 126 7.69 -9.50 47.98
C GLN A 126 7.71 -11.03 47.76
N ALA A 127 8.81 -11.50 47.17
CA ALA A 127 9.45 -12.76 47.55
C ALA A 127 10.98 -12.59 47.42
N GLU A 128 11.66 -12.35 48.55
CA GLU A 128 13.12 -12.39 48.64
C GLU A 128 13.55 -13.75 49.16
N THR A 129 14.28 -14.53 48.35
CA THR A 129 15.19 -15.58 48.82
C THR A 129 16.42 -15.67 47.89
N PRO A 130 17.62 -15.98 48.42
CA PRO A 130 18.86 -15.83 47.68
C PRO A 130 19.32 -17.14 47.01
N GLY A 131 19.82 -17.02 45.78
CA GLY A 131 20.65 -18.03 45.12
C GLY A 131 20.01 -18.69 43.89
N HIS A 132 20.63 -18.44 42.73
CA HIS A 132 21.02 -19.41 41.69
C HIS A 132 21.21 -18.70 40.34
N ILE A 133 22.19 -19.15 39.57
CA ILE A 133 22.59 -18.57 38.26
C ILE A 133 21.64 -19.09 37.17
N GLY A 134 20.32 -18.96 37.39
CA GLY A 134 19.28 -19.55 36.53
C GLY A 134 18.57 -18.55 35.62
N ASN A 135 18.28 -17.34 36.11
CA ASN A 135 17.28 -16.47 35.48
C ASN A 135 17.71 -15.88 34.13
N ALA A 136 18.98 -15.52 33.94
CA ALA A 136 19.45 -14.97 32.66
C ALA A 136 19.38 -16.02 31.52
N ALA A 137 19.79 -17.25 31.80
CA ALA A 137 19.70 -18.36 30.84
C ALA A 137 18.23 -18.69 30.53
N VAL A 138 17.35 -18.71 31.53
CA VAL A 138 15.91 -18.94 31.34
C VAL A 138 15.24 -17.83 30.52
N VAL A 139 15.59 -16.56 30.73
CA VAL A 139 15.08 -15.43 29.92
C VAL A 139 15.56 -15.51 28.48
N VAL A 140 16.83 -15.84 28.23
CA VAL A 140 17.34 -16.06 26.86
C VAL A 140 16.65 -17.27 26.22
N LEU A 141 16.45 -18.37 26.95
CA LEU A 141 15.75 -19.55 26.45
C LEU A 141 14.28 -19.22 26.10
N LEU A 142 13.59 -18.42 26.93
CA LEU A 142 12.22 -17.95 26.67
C LEU A 142 12.14 -17.04 25.44
N LEU A 143 13.11 -16.15 25.25
CA LEU A 143 13.18 -15.28 24.06
C LEU A 143 13.44 -16.10 22.79
N VAL A 144 14.33 -17.09 22.84
CA VAL A 144 14.57 -18.03 21.74
C VAL A 144 13.33 -18.89 21.48
N LEU A 145 12.63 -19.36 22.52
CA LEU A 145 11.40 -20.14 22.39
C LEU A 145 10.27 -19.31 21.77
N LEU A 146 10.12 -18.04 22.16
CA LEU A 146 9.18 -17.10 21.54
C LEU A 146 9.52 -16.86 20.06
N LEU A 147 10.82 -16.75 19.72
CA LEU A 147 11.26 -16.65 18.33
C LEU A 147 10.91 -17.91 17.52
N VAL A 148 11.17 -19.10 18.08
CA VAL A 148 10.86 -20.40 17.46
C VAL A 148 9.36 -20.63 17.32
N VAL A 149 8.55 -20.21 18.29
CA VAL A 149 7.08 -20.24 18.20
C VAL A 149 6.58 -19.26 17.15
N ALA A 150 7.13 -18.04 17.07
CA ALA A 150 6.79 -17.09 16.01
C ALA A 150 7.12 -17.64 14.60
N VAL A 151 8.27 -18.31 14.44
CA VAL A 151 8.68 -19.00 13.21
C VAL A 151 7.84 -20.27 12.93
N SER A 152 7.33 -20.94 13.95
CA SER A 152 6.43 -22.09 13.78
C SER A 152 5.02 -21.66 13.41
N CYS A 153 4.53 -20.54 13.95
CA CYS A 153 3.24 -19.95 13.60
C CYS A 153 3.19 -19.39 12.17
N THR A 154 4.32 -19.06 11.55
CA THR A 154 4.39 -18.74 10.10
C THR A 154 4.40 -19.97 9.19
N VAL A 155 4.55 -21.18 9.73
CA VAL A 155 4.48 -22.45 8.98
C VAL A 155 3.18 -23.23 9.26
N GLY A 156 2.56 -23.05 10.44
CA GLY A 156 1.42 -23.83 10.92
C GLY A 156 0.05 -23.15 10.81
N ARG A 157 -0.53 -23.06 9.61
CA ARG A 157 -1.99 -22.81 9.44
C ARG A 157 -2.63 -23.73 8.40
N THR A 158 -2.59 -25.04 8.68
CA THR A 158 -3.46 -26.03 8.02
C THR A 158 -4.53 -26.51 8.98
N SER A 159 -5.79 -26.16 8.72
CA SER A 159 -6.95 -26.68 9.45
C SER A 159 -7.10 -28.19 9.21
N PRO A 160 -7.62 -28.97 10.19
CA PRO A 160 -7.80 -30.41 10.01
C PRO A 160 -9.02 -30.70 9.12
N VAL A 161 -8.79 -30.88 7.82
CA VAL A 161 -9.75 -31.52 6.91
C VAL A 161 -9.33 -32.97 6.71
N ARG A 162 -10.25 -33.92 6.95
CA ARG A 162 -9.98 -35.35 6.81
C ARG A 162 -10.08 -35.80 5.35
N LEU A 163 -9.08 -36.60 4.96
CA LEU A 163 -9.10 -37.66 3.94
C LEU A 163 -9.15 -37.25 2.46
N GLY A 164 -8.09 -37.61 1.71
CA GLY A 164 -8.33 -38.49 0.56
C GLY A 164 -7.60 -38.30 -0.79
N VAL A 165 -6.41 -37.69 -0.90
CA VAL A 165 -5.65 -37.68 -2.17
C VAL A 165 -4.14 -37.90 -1.92
N PRO A 166 -3.42 -38.73 -2.69
CA PRO A 166 -2.02 -39.08 -2.44
C PRO A 166 -1.02 -37.97 -2.81
N ALA A 167 0.14 -38.00 -2.16
CA ALA A 167 1.15 -36.94 -2.18
C ALA A 167 1.83 -36.71 -3.55
N GLN A 168 1.95 -35.44 -3.93
CA GLN A 168 2.89 -34.96 -4.95
C GLN A 168 4.08 -34.26 -4.27
N LYS A 169 5.26 -34.34 -4.90
CA LYS A 169 6.54 -33.88 -4.32
C LYS A 169 6.58 -32.34 -4.20
N PRO A 170 7.17 -31.78 -3.14
CA PRO A 170 7.32 -30.33 -2.98
C PRO A 170 8.57 -29.84 -3.72
N THR A 171 8.44 -29.62 -5.02
CA THR A 171 9.35 -28.78 -5.82
C THR A 171 8.49 -27.84 -6.68
N ASP A 172 8.94 -26.59 -6.81
CA ASP A 172 8.35 -25.54 -7.67
C ASP A 172 7.09 -24.83 -7.14
N LEU A 173 7.05 -24.52 -5.83
CA LEU A 173 6.34 -23.33 -5.36
C LEU A 173 7.16 -22.08 -5.76
N PRO A 174 6.63 -21.15 -6.58
CA PRO A 174 7.33 -19.91 -6.86
C PRO A 174 7.41 -19.09 -5.56
N LEU A 175 8.63 -18.82 -5.10
CA LEU A 175 8.88 -17.86 -4.03
C LEU A 175 8.32 -16.50 -4.45
N CYS A 176 7.25 -16.05 -3.80
CA CYS A 176 6.70 -14.72 -4.02
C CYS A 176 7.81 -13.68 -3.81
N PRO A 177 8.07 -12.77 -4.77
CA PRO A 177 9.17 -11.82 -4.67
C PRO A 177 8.97 -10.88 -3.46
N PHE A 178 9.83 -11.03 -2.45
CA PHE A 178 9.82 -10.28 -1.18
C PHE A 178 10.33 -8.83 -1.33
N TRP A 179 9.94 -8.13 -2.40
CA TRP A 179 10.45 -6.80 -2.76
C TRP A 179 9.37 -5.71 -2.62
N THR A 180 8.94 -5.42 -1.39
CA THR A 180 8.19 -4.20 -1.08
C THR A 180 9.14 -3.13 -0.56
N THR A 181 9.74 -2.39 -1.50
CA THR A 181 10.20 -1.02 -1.20
C THR A 181 8.97 -0.12 -1.09
N GLY A 182 9.05 0.92 -0.27
CA GLY A 182 7.92 1.81 -0.04
C GLY A 182 7.68 2.72 -1.22
N TYR A 183 6.53 3.39 -1.22
CA TYR A 183 6.34 4.46 -2.19
C TYR A 183 7.32 5.60 -1.86
N GLU A 184 8.05 6.08 -2.86
CA GLU A 184 8.78 7.34 -2.80
C GLU A 184 7.73 8.45 -2.96
N VAL A 185 7.25 8.97 -1.81
CA VAL A 185 6.12 9.90 -1.79
C VAL A 185 6.60 11.35 -1.92
N THR A 186 6.07 12.06 -2.91
CA THR A 186 6.12 13.52 -3.01
C THR A 186 4.78 14.10 -2.53
N VAL A 187 4.81 15.17 -1.74
CA VAL A 187 3.59 15.87 -1.29
C VAL A 187 3.60 17.35 -1.67
N LEU A 188 2.46 17.88 -2.12
CA LEU A 188 2.22 19.32 -2.24
C LEU A 188 1.46 19.82 -1.00
N VAL A 189 2.04 20.76 -0.27
CA VAL A 189 1.45 21.33 0.96
C VAL A 189 1.52 22.86 0.96
N ARG A 190 0.43 23.51 1.37
CA ARG A 190 0.39 24.97 1.54
C ARG A 190 1.22 25.45 2.74
N ASP A 191 1.39 24.58 3.72
CA ASP A 191 2.10 24.82 4.97
C ASP A 191 2.70 23.49 5.43
N ALA A 192 4.03 23.44 5.50
CA ALA A 192 4.78 22.24 5.88
C ALA A 192 4.70 21.94 7.39
N SER A 193 4.39 22.92 8.24
CA SER A 193 4.25 22.72 9.69
C SER A 193 3.05 21.84 10.06
N ARG A 194 2.13 21.62 9.11
CA ARG A 194 0.98 20.72 9.22
C ARG A 194 1.31 19.24 8.92
N LEU A 195 2.53 18.94 8.50
CA LEU A 195 3.03 17.56 8.49
C LEU A 195 3.53 17.21 9.90
N PRO A 196 3.30 15.97 10.39
CA PRO A 196 3.76 15.57 11.71
C PRO A 196 5.29 15.52 11.74
N ALA A 197 5.89 16.06 12.80
CA ALA A 197 7.35 16.02 12.98
C ALA A 197 7.88 14.59 13.25
N GLU A 198 7.02 13.69 13.75
CA GLU A 198 7.32 12.30 14.06
C GLU A 198 6.57 11.34 13.13
N GLY A 199 7.12 10.14 12.96
CA GLY A 199 6.53 9.09 12.13
C GLY A 199 7.04 9.08 10.68
N PRO A 200 6.33 8.40 9.76
CA PRO A 200 6.78 8.22 8.38
C PRO A 200 6.74 9.55 7.61
N GLN A 201 7.88 9.95 7.04
CA GLN A 201 8.03 11.19 6.29
C GLN A 201 7.97 10.95 4.77
N PRO A 202 7.42 11.89 3.98
CA PRO A 202 7.54 11.86 2.52
C PRO A 202 9.01 11.99 2.11
N ALA A 203 9.34 11.47 0.92
CA ALA A 203 10.67 11.64 0.35
C ALA A 203 10.92 13.09 -0.08
N HIS A 204 9.87 13.75 -0.60
CA HIS A 204 9.94 15.13 -1.10
C HIS A 204 8.74 15.96 -0.64
N VAL A 205 8.98 17.21 -0.23
CA VAL A 205 7.93 18.16 0.15
C VAL A 205 8.02 19.38 -0.76
N VAL A 206 6.97 19.62 -1.54
CA VAL A 206 6.79 20.86 -2.31
C VAL A 206 5.89 21.77 -1.50
N VAL A 207 6.36 22.98 -1.19
CA VAL A 207 5.55 24.02 -0.54
C VAL A 207 4.92 24.88 -1.63
N GLY A 208 3.58 24.94 -1.68
CA GLY A 208 2.83 25.63 -2.73
C GLY A 208 1.32 25.40 -2.65
N ASP A 209 0.58 25.90 -3.65
CA ASP A 209 -0.88 25.78 -3.73
C ASP A 209 -1.28 24.99 -4.99
N VAL A 210 -2.26 24.10 -4.88
CA VAL A 210 -2.71 23.25 -6.01
C VAL A 210 -3.35 24.07 -7.14
N ARG A 211 -3.76 25.31 -6.87
CA ARG A 211 -4.24 26.27 -7.89
C ARG A 211 -3.09 26.89 -8.70
N GLN A 212 -1.84 26.80 -8.23
CA GLN A 212 -0.67 27.25 -8.97
C GLN A 212 -0.13 26.11 -9.85
N ALA A 213 -0.32 26.25 -11.17
CA ALA A 213 0.09 25.22 -12.13
C ALA A 213 1.58 24.85 -12.02
N ALA A 214 2.46 25.82 -11.75
CA ALA A 214 3.89 25.60 -11.59
C ALA A 214 4.26 24.78 -10.34
N ASP A 215 3.46 24.79 -9.27
CA ASP A 215 3.72 23.99 -8.08
C ASP A 215 3.21 22.56 -8.24
N VAL A 216 2.08 22.40 -8.93
CA VAL A 216 1.56 21.10 -9.34
C VAL A 216 2.50 20.42 -10.34
N ASP A 217 3.03 21.15 -11.32
CA ASP A 217 3.99 20.65 -12.31
C ASP A 217 5.23 20.02 -11.65
N LYS A 218 5.91 20.77 -10.77
CA LYS A 218 7.04 20.28 -9.96
C LYS A 218 6.70 19.05 -9.13
N THR A 219 5.45 18.94 -8.67
CA THR A 219 4.99 17.83 -7.81
C THR A 219 4.77 16.55 -8.63
N VAL A 220 4.25 16.67 -9.85
CA VAL A 220 3.91 15.54 -10.75
C VAL A 220 5.10 15.08 -11.60
N ALA A 221 6.12 15.91 -11.77
CA ALA A 221 7.34 15.56 -12.50
C ALA A 221 7.99 14.25 -11.98
N GLY A 222 8.16 13.27 -12.86
CA GLY A 222 8.83 12.00 -12.57
C GLY A 222 8.07 11.03 -11.66
N GLN A 223 6.77 11.21 -11.45
CA GLN A 223 5.92 10.27 -10.70
C GLN A 223 5.38 9.15 -11.60
N ASP A 224 5.09 7.99 -11.02
CA ASP A 224 4.42 6.88 -11.71
C ASP A 224 2.88 7.01 -11.61
N ALA A 225 2.37 7.59 -10.52
CA ALA A 225 0.93 7.79 -10.29
C ALA A 225 0.63 8.99 -9.36
N VAL A 226 -0.63 9.42 -9.36
CA VAL A 226 -1.13 10.52 -8.51
C VAL A 226 -2.28 10.05 -7.61
N ILE A 227 -2.22 10.40 -6.32
CA ILE A 227 -3.33 10.31 -5.37
C ILE A 227 -3.86 11.71 -5.08
N VAL A 228 -5.19 11.89 -5.17
CA VAL A 228 -5.86 13.16 -4.87
C VAL A 228 -6.81 12.98 -3.69
N LEU A 229 -6.47 13.61 -2.57
CA LEU A 229 -7.21 13.70 -1.31
C LEU A 229 -7.46 15.17 -0.93
N LEU A 230 -7.68 16.02 -1.95
CA LEU A 230 -8.03 17.43 -1.77
C LEU A 230 -9.38 17.57 -1.05
N GLY A 231 -9.54 18.71 -0.36
CA GLY A 231 -10.77 19.04 0.35
C GLY A 231 -10.67 20.37 1.07
N THR A 232 -11.81 20.93 1.44
CA THR A 232 -11.96 22.24 2.10
C THR A 232 -11.80 22.19 3.63
N GLY A 233 -11.60 20.99 4.21
CA GLY A 233 -11.50 20.80 5.65
C GLY A 233 -12.87 20.90 6.32
N THR A 234 -13.10 21.96 7.11
CA THR A 234 -14.39 22.27 7.73
C THR A 234 -15.15 23.40 7.03
N ASP A 235 -14.55 24.03 6.02
CA ASP A 235 -15.21 25.05 5.21
C ASP A 235 -16.17 24.38 4.22
N LEU A 236 -17.41 24.87 4.19
CA LEU A 236 -18.50 24.34 3.36
C LEU A 236 -19.04 25.40 2.37
N SER A 237 -18.32 26.52 2.22
CA SER A 237 -18.68 27.60 1.30
C SER A 237 -18.47 27.25 -0.19
N PRO A 238 -19.07 28.02 -1.13
CA PRO A 238 -18.82 27.91 -2.56
C PRO A 238 -17.32 27.86 -2.90
N THR A 239 -16.90 26.80 -3.60
CA THR A 239 -15.47 26.54 -3.84
C THR A 239 -15.20 26.05 -5.26
N THR A 240 -14.02 26.35 -5.78
CA THR A 240 -13.46 25.81 -7.03
C THR A 240 -12.11 25.10 -6.83
N VAL A 241 -11.63 25.02 -5.58
CA VAL A 241 -10.26 24.60 -5.26
C VAL A 241 -9.95 23.18 -5.72
N MET A 242 -10.93 22.27 -5.65
CA MET A 242 -10.73 20.86 -6.00
C MET A 242 -10.77 20.67 -7.51
N SER A 243 -11.67 21.36 -8.22
CA SER A 243 -11.75 21.28 -9.68
C SER A 243 -10.67 22.07 -10.41
N GLU A 244 -10.24 23.24 -9.92
CA GLU A 244 -9.05 23.95 -10.39
C GLU A 244 -7.78 23.13 -10.17
N GLY A 245 -7.63 22.56 -8.96
CA GLY A 245 -6.52 21.67 -8.65
C GLY A 245 -6.48 20.45 -9.58
N ALA A 246 -7.63 19.83 -9.85
CA ALA A 246 -7.72 18.71 -10.79
C ALA A 246 -7.33 19.11 -12.23
N ARG A 247 -7.67 20.32 -12.71
CA ARG A 247 -7.23 20.81 -14.04
C ARG A 247 -5.72 20.92 -14.12
N ASN A 248 -5.08 21.49 -13.10
CA ASN A 248 -3.63 21.61 -13.01
C ASN A 248 -2.96 20.23 -12.93
N ILE A 249 -3.52 19.30 -12.13
CA ILE A 249 -3.01 17.93 -12.00
C ILE A 249 -3.09 17.20 -13.34
N VAL A 250 -4.23 17.24 -14.04
CA VAL A 250 -4.39 16.63 -15.37
C VAL A 250 -3.43 17.22 -16.39
N ALA A 251 -3.22 18.54 -16.38
CA ALA A 251 -2.28 19.20 -17.29
C ALA A 251 -0.83 18.75 -17.04
N ALA A 252 -0.39 18.74 -15.77
CA ALA A 252 0.94 18.29 -15.39
C ALA A 252 1.16 16.80 -15.67
N MET A 253 0.18 15.94 -15.37
CA MET A 253 0.23 14.51 -15.66
C MET A 253 0.43 14.24 -17.15
N LYS A 254 -0.30 14.95 -18.02
CA LYS A 254 -0.11 14.89 -19.48
C LYS A 254 1.24 15.41 -19.94
N ALA A 255 1.77 16.46 -19.32
CA ALA A 255 3.09 17.00 -19.66
C ALA A 255 4.24 16.05 -19.28
N HIS A 256 4.12 15.34 -18.15
CA HIS A 256 5.15 14.42 -17.63
C HIS A 256 4.93 12.94 -17.99
N GLY A 257 3.89 12.62 -18.76
CA GLY A 257 3.58 11.25 -19.19
C GLY A 257 3.04 10.33 -18.09
N VAL A 258 2.56 10.88 -16.98
CA VAL A 258 1.96 10.14 -15.86
C VAL A 258 0.53 9.78 -16.23
N ASP A 259 0.18 8.48 -16.23
CA ASP A 259 -1.11 8.02 -16.78
C ASP A 259 -2.15 7.60 -15.73
N LYS A 260 -1.76 7.36 -14.47
CA LYS A 260 -2.62 6.83 -13.39
C LYS A 260 -2.98 7.89 -12.34
N VAL A 261 -4.28 8.09 -12.11
CA VAL A 261 -4.80 8.95 -11.03
C VAL A 261 -5.90 8.26 -10.22
N VAL A 262 -5.76 8.27 -8.89
CA VAL A 262 -6.76 7.79 -7.94
C VAL A 262 -7.25 8.99 -7.13
N ALA A 263 -8.51 9.39 -7.31
CA ALA A 263 -9.02 10.63 -6.72
C ALA A 263 -10.26 10.40 -5.86
N CYS A 264 -10.21 10.88 -4.62
CA CYS A 264 -11.34 10.91 -3.71
C CYS A 264 -12.28 12.07 -4.05
N THR A 265 -13.57 11.77 -4.05
CA THR A 265 -14.66 12.76 -4.04
C THR A 265 -15.64 12.38 -2.93
N SER A 266 -16.88 12.00 -3.22
CA SER A 266 -17.84 11.50 -2.22
C SER A 266 -18.95 10.64 -2.83
N ALA A 267 -19.56 9.78 -2.02
CA ALA A 267 -20.69 8.94 -2.40
C ALA A 267 -21.94 9.71 -2.86
N PHE A 268 -22.03 11.02 -2.60
CA PHE A 268 -23.10 11.87 -3.12
C PHE A 268 -23.14 11.90 -4.66
N LEU A 269 -22.03 11.60 -5.35
CA LEU A 269 -21.99 11.48 -6.81
C LEU A 269 -22.58 10.14 -7.33
N LEU A 270 -22.80 9.16 -6.44
CA LEU A 270 -23.43 7.86 -6.75
C LEU A 270 -24.88 7.77 -6.25
N TRP A 271 -25.27 8.67 -5.36
CA TRP A 271 -26.61 8.69 -4.77
C TRP A 271 -27.52 9.69 -5.49
N ASP A 272 -28.80 9.63 -5.16
CA ASP A 272 -29.82 10.58 -5.62
C ASP A 272 -29.38 12.03 -5.32
N PRO A 273 -29.11 12.88 -6.33
CA PRO A 273 -28.64 14.25 -6.13
C PRO A 273 -29.61 15.11 -5.31
N ALA A 274 -30.92 14.81 -5.34
CA ALA A 274 -31.91 15.53 -4.54
C ALA A 274 -31.82 15.21 -3.03
N LYS A 275 -30.99 14.24 -2.64
CA LYS A 275 -30.74 13.86 -1.24
C LYS A 275 -29.41 14.37 -0.68
N VAL A 276 -28.68 15.20 -1.43
CA VAL A 276 -27.51 15.91 -0.91
C VAL A 276 -27.98 16.91 0.16
N PRO A 277 -27.43 16.89 1.39
CA PRO A 277 -27.79 17.88 2.40
C PRO A 277 -27.42 19.29 1.93
N PRO A 278 -28.31 20.31 1.97
CA PRO A 278 -28.05 21.62 1.37
C PRO A 278 -26.73 22.28 1.80
N ARG A 279 -26.33 22.10 3.07
CA ARG A 279 -25.04 22.57 3.61
C ARG A 279 -23.78 21.93 2.99
N LEU A 280 -23.93 20.91 2.16
CA LEU A 280 -22.85 20.21 1.45
C LEU A 280 -22.96 20.41 -0.07
N GLN A 281 -23.95 21.14 -0.57
CA GLN A 281 -24.21 21.28 -2.00
C GLN A 281 -23.01 21.92 -2.71
N ASP A 282 -22.55 23.06 -2.22
CA ASP A 282 -21.41 23.82 -2.80
C ASP A 282 -20.12 22.98 -2.96
N VAL A 283 -19.81 22.17 -1.94
CA VAL A 283 -18.66 21.25 -1.95
C VAL A 283 -18.90 20.05 -2.87
N THR A 284 -20.15 19.56 -2.94
CA THR A 284 -20.55 18.48 -3.84
C THR A 284 -20.51 18.93 -5.31
N ASP A 285 -20.90 20.16 -5.61
CA ASP A 285 -20.81 20.75 -6.94
C ASP A 285 -19.36 20.86 -7.41
N ASP A 286 -18.40 21.16 -6.51
CA ASP A 286 -16.98 21.15 -6.89
C ASP A 286 -16.40 19.73 -7.00
N HIS A 287 -16.89 18.76 -6.22
CA HIS A 287 -16.61 17.34 -6.47
C HIS A 287 -17.12 16.88 -7.83
N ILE A 288 -18.30 17.32 -8.26
CA ILE A 288 -18.85 17.03 -9.60
C ILE A 288 -17.96 17.66 -10.69
N ARG A 289 -17.55 18.93 -10.53
CA ARG A 289 -16.60 19.58 -11.44
C ARG A 289 -15.25 18.86 -11.50
N MET A 290 -14.70 18.45 -10.36
CA MET A 290 -13.45 17.69 -10.25
C MET A 290 -13.55 16.32 -10.92
N HIS A 291 -14.61 15.56 -10.63
CA HIS A 291 -14.87 14.26 -11.24
C HIS A 291 -14.97 14.37 -12.76
N LYS A 292 -15.72 15.36 -13.27
CA LYS A 292 -15.83 15.64 -14.70
C LYS A 292 -14.46 15.91 -15.35
N VAL A 293 -13.64 16.77 -14.74
CA VAL A 293 -12.28 17.09 -15.25
C VAL A 293 -11.40 15.84 -15.34
N LEU A 294 -11.48 14.93 -14.36
CA LEU A 294 -10.71 13.70 -14.33
C LEU A 294 -11.27 12.66 -15.32
N GLN A 295 -12.58 12.54 -15.46
CA GLN A 295 -13.25 11.64 -16.41
C GLN A 295 -12.99 12.05 -17.87
N GLU A 296 -13.07 13.35 -18.18
CA GLU A 296 -12.77 13.90 -19.52
C GLU A 296 -11.27 13.93 -19.83
N SER A 297 -10.40 13.58 -18.89
CA SER A 297 -8.94 13.66 -19.08
C SER A 297 -8.39 12.60 -20.04
N GLY A 298 -9.02 11.43 -20.14
CA GLY A 298 -8.47 10.26 -20.84
C GLY A 298 -7.31 9.54 -20.12
N LEU A 299 -7.03 9.91 -18.86
CA LEU A 299 -6.09 9.20 -17.98
C LEU A 299 -6.75 7.95 -17.38
N LYS A 300 -5.94 7.02 -16.86
CA LYS A 300 -6.42 5.88 -16.04
C LYS A 300 -6.89 6.41 -14.69
N TYR A 301 -8.17 6.77 -14.65
CA TYR A 301 -8.80 7.41 -13.51
C TYR A 301 -9.62 6.41 -12.69
N VAL A 302 -9.25 6.23 -11.42
CA VAL A 302 -10.10 5.56 -10.42
C VAL A 302 -10.83 6.63 -9.61
N ALA A 303 -12.17 6.66 -9.70
CA ALA A 303 -12.99 7.59 -8.95
C ALA A 303 -13.40 6.96 -7.60
N VAL A 304 -12.81 7.43 -6.50
CA VAL A 304 -13.13 6.93 -5.16
C VAL A 304 -14.19 7.81 -4.53
N MET A 305 -15.37 7.24 -4.27
CA MET A 305 -16.58 7.95 -3.85
C MET A 305 -17.04 7.40 -2.48
N PRO A 306 -16.30 7.70 -1.39
CA PRO A 306 -16.58 7.13 -0.08
C PRO A 306 -17.84 7.74 0.55
N PRO A 307 -18.53 7.02 1.46
CA PRO A 307 -19.57 7.57 2.30
C PRO A 307 -18.94 8.37 3.47
N HIS A 308 -19.51 8.33 4.68
CA HIS A 308 -18.92 9.03 5.83
C HIS A 308 -17.52 8.47 6.16
N ILE A 309 -16.55 9.37 6.34
CA ILE A 309 -15.17 9.01 6.70
C ILE A 309 -15.02 9.06 8.22
N GLY A 310 -14.92 7.89 8.84
CA GLY A 310 -14.78 7.71 10.29
C GLY A 310 -13.33 7.55 10.78
N ASP A 311 -13.16 7.37 12.09
CA ASP A 311 -11.86 7.23 12.77
C ASP A 311 -11.55 5.80 13.24
N GLN A 312 -12.34 4.80 12.85
CA GLN A 312 -12.13 3.41 13.24
C GLN A 312 -10.77 2.87 12.77
N PRO A 313 -10.19 1.83 13.42
CA PRO A 313 -8.90 1.28 13.02
C PRO A 313 -8.82 0.80 11.56
N LEU A 314 -7.59 0.58 11.08
CA LEU A 314 -7.35 -0.14 9.83
C LEU A 314 -7.85 -1.59 9.97
N THR A 315 -8.67 -2.06 9.03
CA THR A 315 -9.12 -3.46 8.97
C THR A 315 -8.57 -4.19 7.75
N GLY A 316 -8.47 -3.51 6.60
CA GLY A 316 -8.23 -4.15 5.31
C GLY A 316 -9.39 -5.05 4.82
N ALA A 317 -10.53 -5.06 5.53
CA ALA A 317 -11.66 -5.98 5.31
C ALA A 317 -12.91 -5.26 4.75
N TYR A 318 -12.74 -4.03 4.27
CA TYR A 318 -13.80 -3.24 3.64
C TYR A 318 -14.28 -3.85 2.32
N THR A 319 -15.56 -3.66 2.01
CA THR A 319 -16.15 -4.03 0.72
C THR A 319 -16.06 -2.84 -0.24
N VAL A 320 -15.75 -3.11 -1.50
CA VAL A 320 -15.76 -2.12 -2.59
C VAL A 320 -16.82 -2.53 -3.59
N THR A 321 -17.73 -1.61 -3.92
CA THR A 321 -18.73 -1.79 -4.99
C THR A 321 -18.62 -0.68 -6.02
N LEU A 322 -19.31 -0.82 -7.15
CA LEU A 322 -19.25 0.13 -8.27
C LEU A 322 -20.54 0.96 -8.46
N ASP A 323 -21.49 0.84 -7.54
CA ASP A 323 -22.88 1.32 -7.69
C ASP A 323 -23.37 2.20 -6.51
N GLY A 324 -22.49 2.53 -5.57
CA GLY A 324 -22.83 3.35 -4.40
C GLY A 324 -23.63 2.63 -3.31
N ARG A 325 -23.85 1.31 -3.43
CA ARG A 325 -24.50 0.46 -2.42
C ARG A 325 -23.45 -0.40 -1.74
N GLY A 326 -23.58 -0.66 -0.44
CA GLY A 326 -22.62 -1.51 0.27
C GLY A 326 -23.11 -1.88 1.68
N PRO A 327 -22.31 -2.65 2.43
CA PRO A 327 -22.68 -3.13 3.77
C PRO A 327 -22.91 -2.01 4.79
N SER A 328 -22.38 -0.80 4.56
CA SER A 328 -22.61 0.35 5.45
C SER A 328 -22.56 1.68 4.71
N ARG A 329 -22.74 2.78 5.46
CA ARG A 329 -22.48 4.16 5.04
C ARG A 329 -21.29 4.79 5.77
N VAL A 330 -20.31 3.97 6.14
CA VAL A 330 -19.05 4.42 6.76
C VAL A 330 -17.85 3.67 6.19
N ILE A 331 -16.74 4.39 6.07
CA ILE A 331 -15.40 3.85 5.82
C ILE A 331 -14.45 4.58 6.76
N SER A 332 -13.50 3.90 7.39
CA SER A 332 -12.50 4.60 8.20
C SER A 332 -11.52 5.33 7.30
N LYS A 333 -10.94 6.44 7.78
CA LYS A 333 -9.83 7.13 7.11
C LYS A 333 -8.63 6.21 6.83
N HIS A 334 -8.48 5.16 7.65
CA HIS A 334 -7.41 4.16 7.53
C HIS A 334 -7.69 3.15 6.41
N ASP A 335 -8.90 2.62 6.33
CA ASP A 335 -9.31 1.72 5.26
C ASP A 335 -9.46 2.45 3.91
N LEU A 336 -9.94 3.70 3.93
CA LEU A 336 -9.95 4.55 2.74
C LEU A 336 -8.53 4.80 2.22
N GLY A 337 -7.58 5.19 3.08
CA GLY A 337 -6.18 5.36 2.68
C GLY A 337 -5.56 4.06 2.12
N ASN A 338 -5.88 2.92 2.74
CA ASN A 338 -5.47 1.61 2.26
C ASN A 338 -6.05 1.31 0.86
N PHE A 339 -7.32 1.65 0.63
CA PHE A 339 -7.95 1.47 -0.67
C PHE A 339 -7.36 2.38 -1.76
N MET A 340 -7.06 3.64 -1.45
CA MET A 340 -6.37 4.55 -2.39
C MET A 340 -5.04 3.95 -2.87
N LEU A 341 -4.29 3.31 -1.95
CA LEU A 341 -3.02 2.64 -2.26
C LEU A 341 -3.21 1.30 -2.99
N ARG A 342 -4.26 0.53 -2.67
CA ARG A 342 -4.62 -0.69 -3.43
C ARG A 342 -4.94 -0.37 -4.89
N CYS A 343 -5.55 0.77 -5.17
CA CYS A 343 -5.85 1.20 -6.54
C CYS A 343 -4.59 1.48 -7.40
N LEU A 344 -3.41 1.60 -6.79
CA LEU A 344 -2.13 1.72 -7.51
C LEU A 344 -1.58 0.39 -8.01
N THR A 345 -2.00 -0.74 -7.44
CA THR A 345 -1.48 -2.08 -7.75
C THR A 345 -2.43 -2.93 -8.60
N THR A 346 -3.55 -2.35 -9.06
CA THR A 346 -4.54 -2.98 -9.94
C THR A 346 -5.09 -1.98 -10.97
N ASP A 347 -5.52 -2.47 -12.12
CA ASP A 347 -6.27 -1.77 -13.17
C ASP A 347 -7.78 -2.08 -13.14
N GLU A 348 -8.24 -3.00 -12.27
CA GLU A 348 -9.65 -3.41 -12.08
C GLU A 348 -10.65 -2.25 -11.92
N TYR A 349 -10.19 -1.11 -11.40
CA TYR A 349 -11.03 0.07 -11.11
C TYR A 349 -10.78 1.25 -12.06
N ASP A 350 -9.95 1.09 -13.10
CA ASP A 350 -9.67 2.18 -14.05
C ASP A 350 -10.90 2.48 -14.91
N GLY A 351 -11.31 3.75 -14.91
CA GLY A 351 -12.56 4.19 -15.54
C GLY A 351 -13.81 3.96 -14.70
N HIS A 352 -13.69 3.39 -13.49
CA HIS A 352 -14.82 3.08 -12.62
C HIS A 352 -14.94 4.04 -11.42
N SER A 353 -16.19 4.27 -11.02
CA SER A 353 -16.52 4.83 -9.70
C SER A 353 -16.62 3.71 -8.67
N THR A 354 -16.04 3.94 -7.49
CA THR A 354 -15.83 2.93 -6.45
C THR A 354 -16.34 3.43 -5.10
N TYR A 355 -17.07 2.57 -4.40
CA TYR A 355 -17.69 2.85 -3.11
C TYR A 355 -17.11 1.91 -2.04
N PRO A 356 -16.04 2.31 -1.34
CA PRO A 356 -15.51 1.56 -0.21
C PRO A 356 -16.39 1.77 1.03
N SER A 357 -16.81 0.69 1.70
CA SER A 357 -17.55 0.74 2.98
C SER A 357 -17.32 -0.51 3.83
N HIS A 358 -17.48 -0.39 5.14
CA HIS A 358 -17.29 -1.50 6.09
C HIS A 358 -18.20 -1.36 7.33
N GLN A 359 -18.58 -2.48 7.94
CA GLN A 359 -19.26 -2.52 9.24
C GLN A 359 -18.19 -2.70 10.31
N TYR A 360 -18.02 -1.70 11.18
CA TYR A 360 -17.02 -1.70 12.26
C TYR A 360 -17.60 -2.13 13.62
N GLU A 361 -18.90 -2.43 13.66
CA GLU A 361 -19.72 -2.80 14.81
C GLU A 361 -20.51 -4.08 14.48
#